data_AF-A0A9D2DYG6-F1
#
_entry.id   AF-A0A9D2DYG6-F1
#
_cell.length_a   1.000
_cell.length_b   1.000
_cell.length_c   1.000
_cell.angle_alpha   90.00
_cell.angle_beta   90.00
_cell.angle_gamma   90.00
#
_symmetry.space_group_name_H-M   'P 1'
#
loop_
_entity.id
_entity.type
_entity.pdbx_description
1 polymer ?
#
loop_
_entity_poly.entity_id
_entity_poly.type
_entity_poly.pdbx_seq_one_letter_code
_entity_poly.pdbx_strand_id
1 'polypeptide(L)'
;MEKKIGKNMSSGAKKVEALGDDAQQIKPQETPARQTKGVRKTQKRTSQQSAAQQAVQAEQEAADARFEAAKARAAKKEAKKLALAQKKQEKLTQKLEAREKKEEAAAASKSERAEKLARKAARKQMLATESEAERTARRNREKRARLAERRQKQEAREQKLKEKQEARKKAQERRASQRRDNKKSGGGKKRAPGIGGWIAAVSVLGAACLALATVVTAGYFRMNDMMMQSANGYRATLYELVSVSEDMDDNFAKLRISSGTGEQRTLLTEILVDSAILESALEKMPVDAATGTDMSSFINRTNATARAMLQKLSSGGTLTQEDRERLAALYETNATLCAELNDLALHTPADQLQAFFDGAQGDVTNRLSELGQGMRAERKEISDVPFAGEGNVEDNQLAGVVEITASDAEQKVRQYFEGYHIADVRLTGETLARDVRAYNFVLTDENGTEFFAQVTKNGGQLAFFDSFEACTTKNFDLDSCDTIAQAYLKTLGYEHLTPVWFSDAGMVASITYVAEIEGVRVYPDMIRVRVCEEKGRVVGMDARGYLVNHHGERNTSPALSKAEAQAKLSSDLEVKSAHLALIPVRGREMLTYEFVCMSGEEQFILYLDARTGEEVRIFRVHASAQGSYLS
;
A
#
# COMPACT_ATOMS: atom_id res chain seq x y z
N MET A 1 43.84 -9.33 8.13
CA MET A 1 43.47 -8.82 9.47
C MET A 1 41.99 -8.44 9.37
N GLU A 2 41.11 -9.41 9.63
CA GLU A 2 40.52 -9.70 10.94
C GLU A 2 39.39 -8.72 11.33
N LYS A 3 38.20 -9.29 11.53
CA LYS A 3 36.93 -8.60 11.70
C LYS A 3 36.68 -8.22 13.15
N LYS A 4 35.95 -7.13 13.39
CA LYS A 4 35.05 -7.01 14.55
C LYS A 4 33.68 -6.50 14.11
N ILE A 5 32.70 -7.40 14.09
CA ILE A 5 31.27 -7.07 14.23
C ILE A 5 30.77 -7.90 15.40
N GLY A 6 30.19 -7.23 16.40
CA GLY A 6 29.64 -7.88 17.59
C GLY A 6 28.37 -8.68 17.27
N LYS A 7 28.11 -9.72 18.06
CA LYS A 7 26.78 -10.34 18.13
C LYS A 7 26.25 -10.21 19.54
N ASN A 8 25.14 -9.50 19.68
CA ASN A 8 24.27 -9.62 20.84
C ASN A 8 23.69 -11.04 20.87
N MET A 9 23.96 -11.78 21.93
CA MET A 9 23.15 -12.91 22.36
C MET A 9 23.08 -12.90 23.89
N SER A 10 21.87 -12.67 24.40
CA SER A 10 21.57 -12.67 25.83
C SER A 10 21.89 -14.03 26.47
N SER A 11 22.58 -14.00 27.61
CA SER A 11 22.81 -15.15 28.49
C SER A 11 22.28 -14.80 29.88
N GLY A 12 21.08 -15.29 30.18
CA GLY A 12 20.43 -15.03 31.46
C GLY A 12 21.07 -15.80 32.63
N ALA A 13 21.25 -15.07 33.74
CA ALA A 13 21.32 -15.57 35.11
C ALA A 13 22.43 -16.59 35.48
N LYS A 14 23.55 -16.05 36.01
CA LYS A 14 24.20 -16.60 37.20
C LYS A 14 24.32 -15.50 38.27
N LYS A 15 23.54 -15.65 39.34
CA LYS A 15 23.63 -14.98 40.64
C LYS A 15 23.21 -16.08 41.65
N VAL A 16 23.99 -16.41 42.68
CA VAL A 16 24.21 -15.75 43.98
C VAL A 16 25.69 -16.01 44.37
N GLU A 17 26.55 -15.00 44.54
CA GLU A 17 26.90 -14.32 45.83
C GLU A 17 27.33 -15.32 46.93
N ALA A 18 28.61 -15.39 47.36
CA ALA A 18 29.49 -14.39 48.01
C ALA A 18 29.38 -14.40 49.55
N LEU A 19 30.39 -13.81 50.23
CA LEU A 19 30.75 -13.94 51.66
C LEU A 19 31.60 -15.21 51.95
N GLY A 20 32.82 -15.11 52.47
CA GLY A 20 33.68 -13.94 52.71
C GLY A 20 34.99 -14.40 53.36
N ASP A 21 36.13 -13.89 52.90
CA ASP A 21 37.42 -14.11 53.57
C ASP A 21 37.50 -13.25 54.83
N ASP A 22 37.95 -13.84 55.94
CA ASP A 22 38.60 -13.11 57.02
C ASP A 22 39.60 -14.02 57.74
N ALA A 23 40.81 -13.52 57.96
CA ALA A 23 41.89 -14.27 58.55
C ALA A 23 42.56 -13.46 59.67
N GLN A 24 42.66 -14.02 60.88
CA GLN A 24 43.88 -14.03 61.69
C GLN A 24 43.76 -14.79 63.03
N GLN A 25 44.85 -15.49 63.38
CA GLN A 25 45.42 -15.77 64.71
C GLN A 25 44.49 -16.04 65.93
N ILE A 26 44.61 -17.22 66.56
CA ILE A 26 45.09 -17.47 67.97
C ILE A 26 45.63 -18.93 68.07
N LYS A 27 46.63 -19.18 68.95
CA LYS A 27 47.18 -20.47 69.44
C LYS A 27 47.33 -20.37 70.99
N PRO A 28 47.59 -21.44 71.78
CA PRO A 28 47.39 -22.90 71.63
C PRO A 28 46.76 -23.54 72.92
N GLN A 29 47.12 -24.80 73.27
CA GLN A 29 46.76 -25.59 74.49
C GLN A 29 45.34 -26.22 74.49
N GLU A 30 45.07 -27.41 75.08
CA GLU A 30 45.92 -28.44 75.71
C GLU A 30 45.25 -29.83 75.66
N THR A 31 46.02 -30.92 75.88
CA THR A 31 45.51 -32.29 76.03
C THR A 31 45.27 -32.61 77.52
N PRO A 32 44.41 -33.59 77.86
CA PRO A 32 45.00 -34.78 78.51
C PRO A 32 44.36 -36.12 78.12
N ALA A 33 45.11 -37.20 78.35
CA ALA A 33 44.74 -38.58 78.01
C ALA A 33 44.30 -39.39 79.24
N ARG A 34 43.55 -40.51 79.04
CA ARG A 34 43.70 -41.70 79.91
C ARG A 34 43.16 -43.06 79.39
N GLN A 35 44.12 -43.97 79.16
CA GLN A 35 44.22 -45.34 79.72
C GLN A 35 43.15 -46.46 79.51
N THR A 36 43.52 -47.41 78.62
CA THR A 36 43.75 -48.87 78.85
C THR A 36 42.63 -49.90 79.14
N LYS A 37 42.93 -51.13 78.64
CA LYS A 37 42.40 -52.49 78.89
C LYS A 37 41.40 -52.98 77.82
N GLY A 38 41.49 -54.20 77.26
CA GLY A 38 42.48 -55.29 77.39
C GLY A 38 41.84 -56.67 77.25
N VAL A 39 42.43 -57.59 76.45
CA VAL A 39 42.07 -59.03 76.30
C VAL A 39 40.76 -59.28 75.51
N ARG A 40 40.72 -60.05 74.39
CA ARG A 40 40.91 -61.53 74.34
C ARG A 40 41.27 -62.07 72.93
N LYS A 41 41.82 -63.29 72.94
CA LYS A 41 42.52 -64.03 71.86
C LYS A 41 41.64 -64.58 70.72
N THR A 42 42.22 -64.56 69.50
CA THR A 42 42.13 -65.54 68.39
C THR A 42 40.92 -66.47 68.25
N GLN A 43 40.08 -66.23 67.21
CA GLN A 43 39.47 -67.26 66.32
C GLN A 43 38.62 -66.61 65.20
N LYS A 44 39.24 -65.97 64.17
CA LYS A 44 38.50 -65.54 62.94
C LYS A 44 39.32 -65.09 61.71
N ARG A 45 40.65 -65.27 61.67
CA ARG A 45 41.49 -64.64 60.61
C ARG A 45 41.38 -65.26 59.22
N THR A 46 40.94 -66.51 59.07
CA THR A 46 40.89 -67.20 57.76
C THR A 46 39.58 -67.01 56.99
N SER A 47 38.47 -66.57 57.61
CA SER A 47 37.21 -66.28 56.91
C SER A 47 37.01 -64.81 56.53
N GLN A 48 37.84 -63.89 57.04
CA GLN A 48 37.76 -62.47 56.71
C GLN A 48 38.57 -62.09 55.45
N GLN A 49 39.60 -62.86 55.08
CA GLN A 49 40.40 -62.58 53.89
C GLN A 49 39.69 -62.94 52.57
N SER A 50 38.97 -64.06 52.51
CA SER A 50 38.19 -64.43 51.31
C SER A 50 37.02 -63.48 51.07
N ALA A 51 36.29 -63.08 52.12
CA ALA A 51 35.20 -62.11 52.03
C ALA A 51 35.71 -60.72 51.58
N ALA A 52 36.88 -60.27 52.05
CA ALA A 52 37.48 -59.02 51.62
C ALA A 52 37.93 -59.06 50.14
N GLN A 53 38.51 -60.18 49.68
CA GLN A 53 38.90 -60.34 48.28
C GLN A 53 37.69 -60.39 47.34
N GLN A 54 36.62 -61.09 47.72
CA GLN A 54 35.37 -61.12 46.95
C GLN A 54 34.67 -59.76 46.90
N ALA A 55 34.71 -58.98 47.99
CA ALA A 55 34.19 -57.61 48.00
C ALA A 55 34.95 -56.68 47.04
N VAL A 56 36.28 -56.77 47.00
CA VAL A 56 37.12 -55.97 46.08
C VAL A 56 36.89 -56.37 44.62
N GLN A 57 36.76 -57.67 44.31
CA GLN A 57 36.40 -58.12 42.96
C GLN A 57 35.01 -57.62 42.53
N ALA A 58 34.00 -57.75 43.40
CA ALA A 58 32.65 -57.26 43.11
C ALA A 58 32.59 -55.73 42.93
N GLU A 59 33.43 -54.98 43.64
CA GLU A 59 33.54 -53.52 43.49
C GLU A 59 34.27 -53.13 42.18
N GLN A 60 35.29 -53.88 41.75
CA GLN A 60 35.94 -53.72 40.45
C GLN A 60 34.98 -54.03 39.29
N GLU A 61 34.28 -55.16 39.33
CA GLU A 61 33.25 -55.49 38.32
C GLU A 61 32.13 -54.44 38.27
N ALA A 62 31.71 -53.91 39.43
CA ALA A 62 30.73 -52.83 39.49
C ALA A 62 31.28 -51.49 38.95
N ALA A 63 32.58 -51.22 39.10
CA ALA A 63 33.23 -50.03 38.54
C ALA A 63 33.34 -50.12 37.01
N ASP A 64 33.74 -51.28 36.47
CA ASP A 64 33.83 -51.53 35.03
C ASP A 64 32.45 -51.50 34.37
N ALA A 65 31.43 -52.09 35.00
CA ALA A 65 30.04 -51.99 34.55
C ALA A 65 29.52 -50.54 34.54
N ARG A 66 29.91 -49.70 35.51
CA ARG A 66 29.60 -48.26 35.52
C ARG A 66 30.35 -47.52 34.41
N PHE A 67 31.60 -47.87 34.12
CA PHE A 67 32.41 -47.26 33.07
C PHE A 67 31.85 -47.55 31.66
N GLU A 68 31.55 -48.82 31.34
CA GLU A 68 30.93 -49.18 30.07
C GLU A 68 29.50 -48.60 29.94
N ALA A 69 28.72 -48.53 31.02
CA ALA A 69 27.44 -47.82 31.02
C ALA A 69 27.59 -46.31 30.75
N ALA A 70 28.65 -45.67 31.25
CA ALA A 70 28.94 -44.26 30.96
C ALA A 70 29.37 -44.05 29.49
N LYS A 71 30.23 -44.93 28.96
CA LYS A 71 30.67 -44.95 27.57
C LYS A 71 29.51 -45.17 26.59
N ALA A 72 28.60 -46.10 26.89
CA ALA A 72 27.38 -46.33 26.11
C ALA A 72 26.43 -45.11 26.15
N ARG A 73 26.31 -44.41 27.29
CA ARG A 73 25.54 -43.16 27.40
C ARG A 73 26.19 -42.02 26.59
N ALA A 74 27.51 -41.92 26.57
CA ALA A 74 28.23 -40.95 25.74
C ALA A 74 28.01 -41.20 24.25
N ALA A 75 28.22 -42.43 23.78
CA ALA A 75 27.97 -42.82 22.38
C ALA A 75 26.52 -42.56 21.94
N LYS A 76 25.52 -42.83 22.80
CA LYS A 76 24.11 -42.54 22.52
C LYS A 76 23.82 -41.03 22.43
N LYS A 77 24.57 -40.20 23.16
CA LYS A 77 24.47 -38.72 23.12
C LYS A 77 25.11 -38.13 21.86
N GLU A 78 26.24 -38.68 21.43
CA GLU A 78 26.90 -38.40 20.14
C GLU A 78 25.99 -38.74 18.96
N ALA A 79 25.49 -39.98 18.88
CA ALA A 79 24.59 -40.42 17.81
C ALA A 79 23.33 -39.55 17.70
N LYS A 80 22.75 -39.11 18.84
CA LYS A 80 21.59 -38.20 18.85
C LYS A 80 21.93 -36.79 18.33
N LYS A 81 23.13 -36.28 18.56
CA LYS A 81 23.59 -35.00 17.96
C LYS A 81 23.77 -35.15 16.44
N LEU A 82 24.38 -36.24 16.00
CA LEU A 82 24.68 -36.50 14.60
C LEU A 82 23.40 -36.65 13.76
N ALA A 83 22.42 -37.40 14.25
CA ALA A 83 21.09 -37.51 13.65
C ALA A 83 20.33 -36.16 13.61
N LEU A 84 20.50 -35.30 14.63
CA LEU A 84 19.90 -33.95 14.64
C LEU A 84 20.58 -33.02 13.62
N ALA A 85 21.89 -33.16 13.40
CA ALA A 85 22.63 -32.41 12.40
C ALA A 85 22.21 -32.81 10.97
N GLN A 86 22.14 -34.12 10.68
CA GLN A 86 21.64 -34.65 9.41
C GLN A 86 20.22 -34.14 9.11
N LYS A 87 19.30 -34.23 10.10
CA LYS A 87 17.91 -33.75 9.95
C LYS A 87 17.77 -32.23 9.81
N LYS A 88 18.79 -31.45 10.21
CA LYS A 88 18.88 -30.01 9.90
C LYS A 88 19.38 -29.78 8.47
N GLN A 89 20.33 -30.59 8.00
CA GLN A 89 20.89 -30.51 6.65
C GLN A 89 19.83 -30.87 5.58
N GLU A 90 19.07 -31.95 5.79
CA GLU A 90 17.91 -32.32 4.94
C GLU A 90 16.84 -31.22 4.87
N LYS A 91 16.56 -30.53 5.99
CA LYS A 91 15.62 -29.40 6.01
C LYS A 91 16.15 -28.16 5.31
N LEU A 92 17.48 -28.02 5.18
CA LEU A 92 18.10 -26.93 4.41
C LEU A 92 18.06 -27.25 2.92
N THR A 93 18.37 -28.48 2.48
CA THR A 93 18.29 -28.87 1.07
C THR A 93 16.84 -28.79 0.56
N GLN A 94 15.86 -29.32 1.31
CA GLN A 94 14.43 -29.18 0.95
C GLN A 94 13.96 -27.73 0.85
N LYS A 95 14.52 -26.80 1.65
CA LYS A 95 14.22 -25.37 1.55
C LYS A 95 14.86 -24.70 0.33
N LEU A 96 16.04 -25.15 -0.09
CA LEU A 96 16.70 -24.67 -1.30
C LEU A 96 15.95 -25.16 -2.55
N GLU A 97 15.66 -26.46 -2.66
CA GLU A 97 14.87 -27.02 -3.76
C GLU A 97 13.47 -26.37 -3.89
N ALA A 98 12.82 -26.07 -2.77
CA ALA A 98 11.53 -25.38 -2.75
C ALA A 98 11.62 -23.89 -3.12
N ARG A 99 12.81 -23.29 -3.00
CA ARG A 99 13.08 -21.91 -3.44
C ARG A 99 13.41 -21.87 -4.93
N GLU A 100 14.27 -22.77 -5.41
CA GLU A 100 14.58 -22.93 -6.84
C GLU A 100 13.31 -23.16 -7.65
N LYS A 101 12.44 -24.10 -7.25
CA LYS A 101 11.14 -24.33 -7.92
C LYS A 101 10.21 -23.11 -7.92
N LYS A 102 10.32 -22.20 -6.94
CA LYS A 102 9.56 -20.94 -6.92
C LYS A 102 10.18 -19.91 -7.86
N GLU A 103 11.50 -19.83 -7.93
CA GLU A 103 12.22 -18.93 -8.83
C GLU A 103 12.04 -19.37 -10.31
N GLU A 104 12.07 -20.67 -10.61
CA GLU A 104 11.70 -21.25 -11.91
C GLU A 104 10.25 -20.94 -12.30
N ALA A 105 9.29 -21.16 -11.39
CA ALA A 105 7.88 -20.85 -11.65
C ALA A 105 7.64 -19.34 -11.87
N ALA A 106 8.36 -18.48 -11.14
CA ALA A 106 8.32 -17.04 -11.34
C ALA A 106 8.96 -16.62 -12.68
N ALA A 107 10.05 -17.26 -13.10
CA ALA A 107 10.68 -17.04 -14.41
C ALA A 107 9.75 -17.46 -15.56
N ALA A 108 9.12 -18.63 -15.45
CA ALA A 108 8.15 -19.13 -16.43
C ALA A 108 6.90 -18.21 -16.52
N SER A 109 6.41 -17.70 -15.38
CA SER A 109 5.30 -16.72 -15.38
C SER A 109 5.70 -15.39 -16.01
N LYS A 110 6.94 -14.92 -15.78
CA LYS A 110 7.49 -13.71 -16.41
C LYS A 110 7.64 -13.87 -17.93
N SER A 111 8.15 -15.02 -18.42
CA SER A 111 8.26 -15.26 -19.87
C SER A 111 6.90 -15.37 -20.55
N GLU A 112 5.94 -16.09 -19.97
CA GLU A 112 4.56 -16.17 -20.50
C GLU A 112 3.88 -14.77 -20.51
N ARG A 113 4.14 -13.93 -19.51
CA ARG A 113 3.64 -12.54 -19.47
C ARG A 113 4.31 -11.66 -20.53
N ALA A 114 5.62 -11.82 -20.76
CA ALA A 114 6.35 -11.13 -21.82
C ALA A 114 5.84 -11.54 -23.21
N GLU A 115 5.63 -12.83 -23.47
CA GLU A 115 5.09 -13.33 -24.74
C GLU A 115 3.66 -12.80 -24.98
N LYS A 116 2.80 -12.79 -23.93
CA LYS A 116 1.46 -12.18 -24.00
C LYS A 116 1.51 -10.69 -24.30
N LEU A 117 2.50 -9.95 -23.78
CA LEU A 117 2.69 -8.52 -24.06
C LEU A 117 3.21 -8.30 -25.48
N ALA A 118 4.21 -9.06 -25.95
CA ALA A 118 4.70 -9.03 -27.32
C ALA A 118 3.59 -9.33 -28.33
N ARG A 119 2.77 -10.36 -28.08
CA ARG A 119 1.61 -10.70 -28.90
C ARG A 119 0.53 -9.61 -28.90
N LYS A 120 0.33 -8.88 -27.80
CA LYS A 120 -0.54 -7.69 -27.74
C LYS A 120 0.02 -6.52 -28.54
N ALA A 121 1.34 -6.27 -28.45
CA ALA A 121 2.02 -5.22 -29.19
C ALA A 121 1.97 -5.47 -30.71
N ALA A 122 2.32 -6.69 -31.16
CA ALA A 122 2.21 -7.10 -32.56
C ALA A 122 0.76 -7.01 -33.08
N ARG A 123 -0.24 -7.38 -32.26
CA ARG A 123 -1.65 -7.18 -32.61
C ARG A 123 -1.99 -5.69 -32.73
N LYS A 124 -1.51 -4.83 -31.84
CA LYS A 124 -1.76 -3.37 -31.89
C LYS A 124 -1.13 -2.75 -33.15
N GLN A 125 0.07 -3.16 -33.53
CA GLN A 125 0.72 -2.73 -34.78
C GLN A 125 -0.06 -3.17 -36.02
N MET A 126 -0.44 -4.46 -36.13
CA MET A 126 -1.27 -4.92 -37.26
C MET A 126 -2.63 -4.21 -37.34
N LEU A 127 -3.26 -3.89 -36.21
CA LEU A 127 -4.52 -3.15 -36.16
C LEU A 127 -4.38 -1.69 -36.62
N ALA A 128 -3.20 -1.09 -36.47
CA ALA A 128 -2.94 0.29 -36.89
C ALA A 128 -2.81 0.41 -38.42
N THR A 129 -2.34 -0.64 -39.10
CA THR A 129 -2.16 -0.68 -40.57
C THR A 129 -3.29 -1.39 -41.32
N GLU A 130 -4.33 -1.88 -40.64
CA GLU A 130 -5.44 -2.69 -41.22
C GLU A 130 -6.45 -1.82 -41.98
N SER A 131 -6.71 -2.12 -43.26
CA SER A 131 -7.74 -1.43 -44.08
C SER A 131 -9.17 -1.82 -43.67
N GLU A 132 -10.19 -1.04 -44.09
CA GLU A 132 -11.58 -1.31 -43.69
C GLU A 132 -12.14 -2.66 -44.18
N ALA A 133 -11.72 -3.10 -45.37
CA ALA A 133 -12.07 -4.42 -45.91
C ALA A 133 -11.45 -5.56 -45.08
N GLU A 134 -10.21 -5.39 -44.61
CA GLU A 134 -9.55 -6.35 -43.74
C GLU A 134 -10.17 -6.36 -42.33
N ARG A 135 -10.48 -5.18 -41.77
CA ARG A 135 -11.18 -5.01 -40.47
C ARG A 135 -12.54 -5.71 -40.42
N THR A 136 -13.26 -5.77 -41.55
CA THR A 136 -14.55 -6.47 -41.63
C THR A 136 -14.38 -7.97 -41.84
N ALA A 137 -13.45 -8.39 -42.70
CA ALA A 137 -13.06 -9.80 -42.86
C ALA A 137 -12.57 -10.43 -41.55
N ARG A 138 -11.70 -9.74 -40.79
CA ARG A 138 -11.20 -10.18 -39.48
C ARG A 138 -12.31 -10.30 -38.45
N ARG A 139 -13.19 -9.30 -38.32
CA ARG A 139 -14.36 -9.38 -37.39
C ARG A 139 -15.26 -10.58 -37.72
N ASN A 140 -15.45 -10.91 -38.99
CA ASN A 140 -16.22 -12.09 -39.40
C ASN A 140 -15.47 -13.41 -39.10
N ARG A 141 -14.13 -13.44 -39.27
CA ARG A 141 -13.28 -14.59 -38.90
C ARG A 141 -13.25 -14.83 -37.38
N GLU A 142 -13.09 -13.77 -36.58
CA GLU A 142 -13.14 -13.81 -35.11
C GLU A 142 -14.52 -14.27 -34.61
N LYS A 143 -15.62 -13.78 -35.19
CA LYS A 143 -16.98 -14.27 -34.89
C LYS A 143 -17.15 -15.76 -35.21
N ARG A 144 -16.71 -16.22 -36.38
CA ARG A 144 -16.76 -17.64 -36.77
C ARG A 144 -15.93 -18.53 -35.83
N ALA A 145 -14.71 -18.10 -35.48
CA ALA A 145 -13.86 -18.82 -34.53
C ALA A 145 -14.47 -18.91 -33.12
N ARG A 146 -15.03 -17.80 -32.60
CA ARG A 146 -15.70 -17.77 -31.29
C ARG A 146 -16.95 -18.65 -31.24
N LEU A 147 -17.67 -18.78 -32.36
CA LEU A 147 -18.80 -19.72 -32.48
C LEU A 147 -18.33 -21.18 -32.51
N ALA A 148 -17.26 -21.50 -33.24
CA ALA A 148 -16.66 -22.83 -33.26
C ALA A 148 -16.13 -23.25 -31.87
N GLU A 149 -15.45 -22.36 -31.15
CA GLU A 149 -14.95 -22.60 -29.80
C GLU A 149 -16.09 -22.85 -28.79
N ARG A 150 -17.21 -22.11 -28.91
CA ARG A 150 -18.41 -22.36 -28.08
C ARG A 150 -19.01 -23.75 -28.36
N ARG A 151 -19.08 -24.18 -29.63
CA ARG A 151 -19.54 -25.53 -30.01
C ARG A 151 -18.63 -26.62 -29.45
N GLN A 152 -17.31 -26.52 -29.65
CA GLN A 152 -16.35 -27.47 -29.06
C GLN A 152 -16.45 -27.55 -27.53
N LYS A 153 -16.64 -26.42 -26.85
CA LYS A 153 -16.85 -26.40 -25.38
C LYS A 153 -18.20 -26.98 -24.94
N GLN A 154 -19.24 -26.95 -25.78
CA GLN A 154 -20.50 -27.65 -25.53
C GLN A 154 -20.34 -29.16 -25.77
N GLU A 155 -19.78 -29.55 -26.91
CA GLU A 155 -19.49 -30.96 -27.26
C GLU A 155 -18.62 -31.64 -26.20
N ALA A 156 -17.56 -30.99 -25.72
CA ALA A 156 -16.70 -31.51 -24.66
C ALA A 156 -17.41 -31.60 -23.29
N ARG A 157 -18.39 -30.72 -23.01
CA ARG A 157 -19.24 -30.82 -21.81
C ARG A 157 -20.22 -31.99 -21.93
N GLU A 158 -20.81 -32.19 -23.10
CA GLU A 158 -21.71 -33.32 -23.37
C GLU A 158 -20.99 -34.67 -23.34
N GLN A 159 -19.79 -34.76 -23.92
CA GLN A 159 -18.95 -35.97 -23.83
C GLN A 159 -18.64 -36.31 -22.38
N LYS A 160 -18.16 -35.35 -21.58
CA LYS A 160 -17.94 -35.56 -20.13
C LYS A 160 -19.21 -35.95 -19.37
N LEU A 161 -20.38 -35.44 -19.79
CA LEU A 161 -21.66 -35.84 -19.19
C LEU A 161 -22.02 -37.30 -19.55
N LYS A 162 -21.82 -37.70 -20.82
CA LYS A 162 -22.04 -39.06 -21.32
C LYS A 162 -21.10 -40.06 -20.64
N GLU A 163 -19.80 -39.77 -20.57
CA GLU A 163 -18.81 -40.56 -19.83
C GLU A 163 -19.21 -40.75 -18.36
N LYS A 164 -19.65 -39.68 -17.68
CA LYS A 164 -20.10 -39.72 -16.28
C LYS A 164 -21.39 -40.54 -16.10
N GLN A 165 -22.30 -40.54 -17.08
CA GLN A 165 -23.50 -41.38 -17.08
C GLN A 165 -23.16 -42.86 -17.35
N GLU A 166 -22.26 -43.15 -18.29
CA GLU A 166 -21.84 -44.50 -18.61
C GLU A 166 -21.04 -45.14 -17.47
N ALA A 167 -20.13 -44.38 -16.83
CA ALA A 167 -19.44 -44.79 -15.62
C ALA A 167 -20.42 -45.12 -14.46
N ARG A 168 -21.51 -44.34 -14.33
CA ARG A 168 -22.58 -44.64 -13.35
C ARG A 168 -23.33 -45.93 -13.69
N LYS A 169 -23.66 -46.18 -14.96
CA LYS A 169 -24.30 -47.45 -15.40
C LYS A 169 -23.38 -48.65 -15.14
N LYS A 170 -22.12 -48.60 -15.59
CA LYS A 170 -21.11 -49.65 -15.34
C LYS A 170 -20.89 -49.90 -13.84
N ALA A 171 -20.96 -48.87 -12.99
CA ALA A 171 -20.91 -49.02 -11.53
C ALA A 171 -22.17 -49.67 -10.93
N GLN A 172 -23.37 -49.37 -11.46
CA GLN A 172 -24.61 -50.05 -11.05
C GLN A 172 -24.63 -51.52 -11.50
N GLU A 173 -24.20 -51.82 -12.72
CA GLU A 173 -24.09 -53.19 -13.25
C GLU A 173 -23.11 -54.04 -12.44
N ARG A 174 -21.92 -53.51 -12.11
CA ARG A 174 -20.96 -54.18 -11.21
C ARG A 174 -21.55 -54.45 -9.81
N ARG A 175 -22.36 -53.53 -9.28
CA ARG A 175 -23.08 -53.74 -8.00
C ARG A 175 -24.21 -54.76 -8.13
N ALA A 176 -24.84 -54.88 -9.30
CA ALA A 176 -25.89 -55.85 -9.57
C ALA A 176 -25.33 -57.27 -9.78
N SER A 177 -24.19 -57.42 -10.47
CA SER A 177 -23.50 -58.71 -10.61
C SER A 177 -22.98 -59.21 -9.26
N GLN A 178 -22.27 -58.37 -8.50
CA GLN A 178 -21.82 -58.70 -7.13
C GLN A 178 -22.98 -59.14 -6.21
N ARG A 179 -24.17 -58.55 -6.37
CA ARG A 179 -25.38 -58.96 -5.63
C ARG A 179 -25.99 -60.29 -6.13
N ARG A 180 -25.80 -60.65 -7.40
CA ARG A 180 -26.21 -61.97 -7.95
C ARG A 180 -25.23 -63.07 -7.54
N ASP A 181 -23.93 -62.78 -7.55
CA ASP A 181 -22.88 -63.74 -7.20
C ASP A 181 -22.93 -64.08 -5.69
N ASN A 182 -23.06 -63.07 -4.82
CA ASN A 182 -23.30 -63.28 -3.38
C ASN A 182 -24.62 -64.00 -3.07
N LYS A 183 -25.59 -64.06 -3.99
CA LYS A 183 -26.84 -64.82 -3.82
C LYS A 183 -26.72 -66.27 -4.33
N LYS A 184 -25.64 -66.62 -5.03
CA LYS A 184 -25.34 -67.99 -5.49
C LYS A 184 -24.27 -68.70 -4.65
N SER A 185 -23.41 -67.99 -3.93
CA SER A 185 -22.41 -68.59 -3.01
C SER A 185 -22.96 -68.89 -1.61
N GLY A 186 -24.28 -69.03 -1.45
CA GLY A 186 -24.95 -69.39 -0.19
C GLY A 186 -24.81 -70.87 0.17
N GLY A 187 -23.59 -71.39 0.28
CA GLY A 187 -23.27 -72.73 0.75
C GLY A 187 -22.30 -72.65 1.93
N GLY A 188 -22.79 -72.94 3.14
CA GLY A 188 -22.14 -72.47 4.37
C GLY A 188 -20.92 -73.25 4.85
N LYS A 189 -20.13 -72.60 5.72
CA LYS A 189 -19.40 -73.23 6.84
C LYS A 189 -18.99 -72.18 7.89
N LYS A 190 -19.15 -72.53 9.17
CA LYS A 190 -18.94 -71.67 10.36
C LYS A 190 -17.46 -71.28 10.53
N ARG A 191 -17.14 -70.02 10.88
CA ARG A 191 -15.95 -69.63 11.68
C ARG A 191 -16.28 -68.45 12.63
N ALA A 192 -15.57 -68.39 13.75
CA ALA A 192 -15.88 -67.60 14.95
C ALA A 192 -15.57 -66.08 14.84
N PRO A 193 -16.15 -65.21 15.68
CA PRO A 193 -15.96 -63.76 15.61
C PRO A 193 -14.57 -63.33 16.13
N GLY A 194 -13.82 -62.64 15.28
CA GLY A 194 -12.53 -62.03 15.62
C GLY A 194 -12.62 -60.53 15.95
N ILE A 195 -11.68 -60.05 16.75
CA ILE A 195 -11.59 -58.69 17.33
C ILE A 195 -11.57 -57.55 16.27
N GLY A 196 -11.31 -57.85 14.99
CA GLY A 196 -11.18 -56.87 13.91
C GLY A 196 -12.45 -56.03 13.62
N GLY A 197 -13.64 -56.50 13.98
CA GLY A 197 -14.89 -55.76 13.74
C GLY A 197 -14.97 -54.42 14.49
N TRP A 198 -14.47 -54.39 15.73
CA TRP A 198 -14.48 -53.16 16.56
C TRP A 198 -13.44 -52.14 16.08
N ILE A 199 -12.25 -52.62 15.70
CA ILE A 199 -11.19 -51.78 15.12
C ILE A 199 -11.65 -51.13 13.80
N ALA A 200 -12.36 -51.86 12.95
CA ALA A 200 -12.94 -51.32 11.72
C ALA A 200 -13.99 -50.23 12.00
N ALA A 201 -14.87 -50.43 12.98
CA ALA A 201 -15.87 -49.44 13.36
C ALA A 201 -15.24 -48.14 13.89
N VAL A 202 -14.26 -48.24 14.79
CA VAL A 202 -13.52 -47.07 15.33
C VAL A 202 -12.75 -46.34 14.22
N SER A 203 -12.16 -47.07 13.27
CA SER A 203 -11.44 -46.49 12.13
C SER A 203 -12.37 -45.69 11.21
N VAL A 204 -13.57 -46.21 10.92
CA VAL A 204 -14.58 -45.52 10.10
C VAL A 204 -15.14 -44.30 10.83
N LEU A 205 -15.40 -44.39 12.14
CA LEU A 205 -15.86 -43.25 12.95
C LEU A 205 -14.80 -42.13 12.98
N GLY A 206 -13.53 -42.47 13.22
CA GLY A 206 -12.43 -41.50 13.22
C GLY A 206 -12.25 -40.80 11.87
N ALA A 207 -12.37 -41.53 10.76
CA ALA A 207 -12.33 -40.96 9.42
C ALA A 207 -13.54 -40.03 9.15
N ALA A 208 -14.74 -40.38 9.60
CA ALA A 208 -15.93 -39.55 9.48
C ALA A 208 -15.84 -38.26 10.32
N CYS A 209 -15.33 -38.34 11.55
CA CYS A 209 -15.08 -37.18 12.40
C CYS A 209 -14.01 -36.25 11.81
N LEU A 210 -12.93 -36.79 11.22
CA LEU A 210 -11.93 -35.98 10.50
C LEU A 210 -12.53 -35.30 9.26
N ALA A 211 -13.35 -36.01 8.49
CA ALA A 211 -14.05 -35.42 7.34
C ALA A 211 -15.00 -34.29 7.77
N LEU A 212 -15.79 -34.47 8.83
CA LEU A 212 -16.64 -33.42 9.40
C LEU A 212 -15.83 -32.24 9.94
N ALA A 213 -14.77 -32.50 10.71
CA ALA A 213 -13.89 -31.46 11.24
C ALA A 213 -13.26 -30.63 10.10
N THR A 214 -12.78 -31.26 9.03
CA THR A 214 -12.23 -30.55 7.87
C THR A 214 -13.28 -29.75 7.10
N VAL A 215 -14.52 -30.26 6.96
CA VAL A 215 -15.62 -29.50 6.33
C VAL A 215 -16.06 -28.31 7.19
N VAL A 216 -16.21 -28.48 8.50
CA VAL A 216 -16.57 -27.40 9.43
C VAL A 216 -15.46 -26.35 9.49
N THR A 217 -14.19 -26.77 9.57
CA THR A 217 -13.03 -25.86 9.59
C THR A 217 -12.89 -25.10 8.27
N ALA A 218 -13.04 -25.77 7.12
CA ALA A 218 -13.02 -25.12 5.81
C ALA A 218 -14.24 -24.22 5.57
N GLY A 219 -15.40 -24.56 6.14
CA GLY A 219 -16.59 -23.71 6.17
C GLY A 219 -16.34 -22.45 7.00
N TYR A 220 -15.81 -22.61 8.22
CA TYR A 220 -15.46 -21.52 9.12
C TYR A 220 -14.43 -20.57 8.48
N PHE A 221 -13.34 -21.07 7.91
CA PHE A 221 -12.37 -20.23 7.21
C PHE A 221 -12.99 -19.52 6.00
N ARG A 222 -13.83 -20.18 5.19
CA ARG A 222 -14.53 -19.51 4.08
C ARG A 222 -15.53 -18.46 4.53
N MET A 223 -16.21 -18.67 5.65
CA MET A 223 -17.13 -17.68 6.22
C MET A 223 -16.35 -16.49 6.79
N ASN A 224 -15.24 -16.72 7.50
CA ASN A 224 -14.34 -15.65 7.93
C ASN A 224 -13.74 -14.89 6.75
N ASP A 225 -13.25 -15.58 5.71
CA ASP A 225 -12.69 -14.95 4.50
C ASP A 225 -13.77 -14.12 3.77
N MET A 226 -15.02 -14.62 3.66
CA MET A 226 -16.14 -13.85 3.11
C MET A 226 -16.50 -12.65 3.98
N MET A 227 -16.55 -12.80 5.30
CA MET A 227 -16.90 -11.73 6.23
C MET A 227 -15.83 -10.63 6.25
N MET A 228 -14.55 -11.01 6.23
CA MET A 228 -13.42 -10.08 6.05
C MET A 228 -13.43 -9.39 4.68
N GLN A 229 -13.78 -10.09 3.60
CA GLN A 229 -13.94 -9.47 2.28
C GLN A 229 -15.13 -8.51 2.23
N SER A 230 -16.23 -8.83 2.90
CA SER A 230 -17.41 -7.96 2.99
C SER A 230 -17.11 -6.70 3.80
N ALA A 231 -16.55 -6.83 5.00
CA ALA A 231 -16.19 -5.71 5.87
C ALA A 231 -15.20 -4.74 5.20
N ASN A 232 -14.19 -5.27 4.49
CA ASN A 232 -13.26 -4.44 3.72
C ASN A 232 -13.94 -3.76 2.51
N GLY A 233 -14.88 -4.45 1.84
CA GLY A 233 -15.65 -3.88 0.74
C GLY A 233 -16.55 -2.73 1.18
N TYR A 234 -17.25 -2.88 2.31
CA TYR A 234 -18.13 -1.84 2.83
C TYR A 234 -17.39 -0.62 3.38
N ARG A 235 -16.25 -0.81 4.06
CA ARG A 235 -15.38 0.32 4.42
C ARG A 235 -14.89 1.08 3.18
N ALA A 236 -14.57 0.38 2.10
CA ALA A 236 -14.23 1.02 0.84
C ALA A 236 -15.41 1.84 0.26
N THR A 237 -16.65 1.35 0.36
CA THR A 237 -17.85 2.13 -0.02
C THR A 237 -17.99 3.41 0.81
N LEU A 238 -17.74 3.37 2.13
CA LEU A 238 -17.82 4.57 2.97
C LEU A 238 -16.75 5.61 2.58
N TYR A 239 -15.51 5.19 2.33
CA TYR A 239 -14.47 6.10 1.82
C TYR A 239 -14.75 6.58 0.38
N GLU A 240 -15.40 5.77 -0.46
CA GLU A 240 -15.90 6.17 -1.79
C GLU A 240 -16.97 7.26 -1.66
N LEU A 241 -17.90 7.15 -0.69
CA LEU A 241 -18.90 8.18 -0.39
C LEU A 241 -18.28 9.48 0.12
N VAL A 242 -17.33 9.40 1.07
CA VAL A 242 -16.59 10.56 1.59
C VAL A 242 -15.91 11.30 0.44
N SER A 243 -15.01 10.61 -0.28
CA SER A 243 -14.21 11.20 -1.37
C SER A 243 -15.08 11.86 -2.43
N VAL A 244 -16.16 11.21 -2.88
CA VAL A 244 -17.00 11.77 -3.95
C VAL A 244 -17.90 12.90 -3.42
N SER A 245 -18.27 12.89 -2.13
CA SER A 245 -18.95 14.03 -1.51
C SER A 245 -18.03 15.25 -1.36
N GLU A 246 -16.73 15.04 -1.14
CA GLU A 246 -15.70 16.08 -1.11
C GLU A 246 -15.44 16.64 -2.51
N ASP A 247 -15.23 15.78 -3.50
CA ASP A 247 -15.07 16.17 -4.92
C ASP A 247 -16.27 17.02 -5.39
N MET A 248 -17.50 16.58 -5.07
CA MET A 248 -18.71 17.31 -5.43
C MET A 248 -18.85 18.65 -4.67
N ASP A 249 -18.35 18.74 -3.42
CA ASP A 249 -18.35 19.97 -2.63
C ASP A 249 -17.42 21.03 -3.25
N ASP A 250 -16.22 20.62 -3.63
CA ASP A 250 -15.24 21.46 -4.32
C ASP A 250 -15.76 21.92 -5.69
N ASN A 251 -16.35 21.00 -6.47
CA ASN A 251 -16.96 21.31 -7.76
C ASN A 251 -18.14 22.31 -7.63
N PHE A 252 -18.99 22.17 -6.61
CA PHE A 252 -20.02 23.17 -6.30
C PHE A 252 -19.44 24.54 -5.91
N ALA A 253 -18.40 24.56 -5.05
CA ALA A 253 -17.78 25.80 -4.60
C ALA A 253 -17.16 26.58 -5.76
N LYS A 254 -16.40 25.91 -6.64
CA LYS A 254 -15.86 26.49 -7.89
C LYS A 254 -16.96 27.01 -8.80
N LEU A 255 -18.02 26.22 -9.01
CA LEU A 255 -19.12 26.57 -9.91
C LEU A 255 -19.90 27.79 -9.44
N ARG A 256 -20.02 27.99 -8.12
CA ARG A 256 -20.73 29.12 -7.51
C ARG A 256 -20.05 30.47 -7.79
N ILE A 257 -18.72 30.48 -7.97
CA ILE A 257 -17.93 31.70 -8.22
C ILE A 257 -17.47 31.87 -9.68
N SER A 258 -17.58 30.83 -10.51
CA SER A 258 -17.24 30.84 -11.94
C SER A 258 -18.17 31.73 -12.77
N SER A 259 -17.60 32.57 -13.63
CA SER A 259 -18.32 33.39 -14.63
C SER A 259 -18.31 32.77 -16.04
N GLY A 260 -17.35 31.89 -16.34
CA GLY A 260 -17.05 31.38 -17.68
C GLY A 260 -17.88 30.17 -18.09
N THR A 261 -18.67 30.29 -19.16
CA THR A 261 -19.51 29.21 -19.71
C THR A 261 -18.75 27.92 -20.03
N GLY A 262 -17.46 27.99 -20.36
CA GLY A 262 -16.61 26.82 -20.58
C GLY A 262 -16.42 26.02 -19.29
N GLU A 263 -15.87 26.66 -18.26
CA GLU A 263 -15.59 26.04 -16.97
C GLU A 263 -16.86 25.60 -16.23
N GLN A 264 -17.91 26.42 -16.27
CA GLN A 264 -19.23 26.04 -15.73
C GLN A 264 -19.74 24.71 -16.34
N ARG A 265 -19.50 24.46 -17.64
CA ARG A 265 -19.87 23.18 -18.29
C ARG A 265 -18.95 22.02 -17.91
N THR A 266 -17.68 22.27 -17.60
CA THR A 266 -16.76 21.26 -17.04
C THR A 266 -17.27 20.82 -15.66
N LEU A 267 -17.38 21.77 -14.72
CA LEU A 267 -17.76 21.52 -13.32
C LEU A 267 -19.14 20.86 -13.20
N LEU A 268 -20.13 21.30 -13.99
CA LEU A 268 -21.44 20.66 -14.02
C LEU A 268 -21.40 19.22 -14.58
N THR A 269 -20.45 18.91 -15.47
CA THR A 269 -20.27 17.55 -15.99
C THR A 269 -19.61 16.65 -14.95
N GLU A 270 -18.68 17.19 -14.16
CA GLU A 270 -18.06 16.49 -13.03
C GLU A 270 -19.10 16.19 -11.94
N ILE A 271 -19.90 17.18 -11.52
CA ILE A 271 -21.04 17.00 -10.58
C ILE A 271 -22.03 15.91 -11.06
N LEU A 272 -22.25 15.76 -12.38
CA LEU A 272 -23.08 14.67 -12.92
C LEU A 272 -22.45 13.28 -12.79
N VAL A 273 -21.12 13.19 -12.89
CA VAL A 273 -20.36 11.95 -12.67
C VAL A 273 -20.35 11.63 -11.18
N ASP A 274 -20.03 12.61 -10.34
CA ASP A 274 -19.99 12.48 -8.88
C ASP A 274 -21.34 12.01 -8.33
N SER A 275 -22.43 12.64 -8.77
CA SER A 275 -23.81 12.20 -8.46
C SER A 275 -24.09 10.73 -8.83
N ALA A 276 -23.56 10.26 -9.96
CA ALA A 276 -23.77 8.88 -10.40
C ALA A 276 -22.92 7.87 -9.61
N ILE A 277 -21.74 8.28 -9.13
CA ILE A 277 -20.91 7.45 -8.25
C ILE A 277 -21.52 7.42 -6.84
N LEU A 278 -22.00 8.55 -6.31
CA LEU A 278 -22.73 8.62 -5.04
C LEU A 278 -23.95 7.70 -5.03
N GLU A 279 -24.79 7.70 -6.07
CA GLU A 279 -25.93 6.78 -6.15
C GLU A 279 -25.45 5.31 -6.12
N SER A 280 -24.41 4.96 -6.89
CA SER A 280 -23.89 3.60 -6.95
C SER A 280 -23.18 3.17 -5.65
N ALA A 281 -22.65 4.10 -4.86
CA ALA A 281 -22.10 3.82 -3.54
C ALA A 281 -23.20 3.72 -2.48
N LEU A 282 -24.22 4.58 -2.54
CA LEU A 282 -25.42 4.51 -1.70
C LEU A 282 -26.19 3.19 -1.87
N GLU A 283 -26.34 2.69 -3.10
CA GLU A 283 -26.93 1.36 -3.39
C GLU A 283 -26.24 0.19 -2.66
N LYS A 284 -24.98 0.36 -2.25
CA LYS A 284 -24.19 -0.65 -1.52
C LYS A 284 -24.26 -0.49 0.00
N MET A 285 -24.84 0.61 0.52
CA MET A 285 -24.90 0.91 1.95
C MET A 285 -26.14 0.28 2.60
N PRO A 286 -26.02 -0.36 3.79
CA PRO A 286 -27.16 -0.91 4.52
C PRO A 286 -27.88 0.17 5.35
N VAL A 287 -28.34 1.24 4.67
CA VAL A 287 -29.21 2.27 5.27
C VAL A 287 -30.67 1.80 5.33
N ASP A 288 -31.46 2.42 6.20
CA ASP A 288 -32.91 2.20 6.21
C ASP A 288 -33.60 2.88 5.00
N ALA A 289 -34.86 2.52 4.76
CA ALA A 289 -35.60 2.95 3.59
C ALA A 289 -35.93 4.46 3.56
N ALA A 290 -36.02 5.15 4.70
CA ALA A 290 -36.26 6.58 4.73
C ALA A 290 -34.97 7.33 4.37
N THR A 291 -33.87 7.04 5.09
CA THR A 291 -32.54 7.62 4.83
C THR A 291 -32.10 7.41 3.38
N GLY A 292 -32.25 6.19 2.84
CA GLY A 292 -31.92 5.90 1.44
C GLY A 292 -32.80 6.67 0.43
N THR A 293 -34.05 6.96 0.77
CA THR A 293 -34.95 7.77 -0.07
C THR A 293 -34.54 9.24 -0.06
N ASP A 294 -34.20 9.79 1.11
CA ASP A 294 -33.80 11.20 1.23
C ASP A 294 -32.47 11.48 0.54
N MET A 295 -31.47 10.60 0.71
CA MET A 295 -30.18 10.69 0.03
C MET A 295 -30.33 10.54 -1.50
N SER A 296 -31.08 9.55 -1.99
CA SER A 296 -31.34 9.39 -3.43
C SER A 296 -32.16 10.56 -3.99
N SER A 297 -33.08 11.15 -3.21
CA SER A 297 -33.82 12.36 -3.61
C SER A 297 -32.90 13.56 -3.82
N PHE A 298 -31.93 13.77 -2.91
CA PHE A 298 -30.88 14.78 -3.08
C PHE A 298 -30.04 14.52 -4.34
N ILE A 299 -29.52 13.30 -4.51
CA ILE A 299 -28.68 12.93 -5.66
C ILE A 299 -29.44 13.11 -6.99
N ASN A 300 -30.70 12.68 -7.06
CA ASN A 300 -31.56 12.87 -8.23
C ASN A 300 -31.83 14.36 -8.50
N ARG A 301 -32.04 15.18 -7.47
CA ARG A 301 -32.22 16.64 -7.61
C ARG A 301 -30.95 17.30 -8.12
N THR A 302 -29.77 16.92 -7.62
CA THR A 302 -28.47 17.39 -8.12
C THR A 302 -28.29 17.01 -9.60
N ASN A 303 -28.54 15.75 -9.95
CA ASN A 303 -28.43 15.25 -11.32
C ASN A 303 -29.36 16.00 -12.28
N ALA A 304 -30.63 16.18 -11.91
CA ALA A 304 -31.61 16.91 -12.71
C ALA A 304 -31.23 18.39 -12.89
N THR A 305 -30.78 19.04 -11.80
CA THR A 305 -30.37 20.45 -11.80
C THR A 305 -29.14 20.66 -12.69
N ALA A 306 -28.11 19.83 -12.55
CA ALA A 306 -26.90 19.93 -13.34
C ALA A 306 -27.15 19.67 -14.83
N ARG A 307 -28.00 18.69 -15.19
CA ARG A 307 -28.44 18.48 -16.59
C ARG A 307 -29.16 19.71 -17.17
N ALA A 308 -30.08 20.31 -16.42
CA ALA A 308 -30.83 21.47 -16.89
C ALA A 308 -29.90 22.67 -17.16
N MET A 309 -28.96 22.93 -16.24
CA MET A 309 -27.95 23.98 -16.41
C MET A 309 -27.00 23.68 -17.59
N LEU A 310 -26.50 22.46 -17.72
CA LEU A 310 -25.67 22.04 -18.86
C LEU A 310 -26.37 22.21 -20.20
N GLN A 311 -27.66 21.88 -20.28
CA GLN A 311 -28.45 22.06 -21.50
C GLN A 311 -28.59 23.55 -21.84
N LYS A 312 -28.88 24.40 -20.84
CA LYS A 312 -28.99 25.86 -20.98
C LYS A 312 -27.68 26.51 -21.45
N LEU A 313 -26.55 26.14 -20.84
CA LEU A 313 -25.23 26.62 -21.24
C LEU A 313 -24.83 26.10 -22.63
N SER A 314 -25.17 24.85 -22.96
CA SER A 314 -24.88 24.26 -24.28
C SER A 314 -25.73 24.86 -25.40
N SER A 315 -26.87 25.48 -25.09
CA SER A 315 -27.64 26.30 -26.05
C SER A 315 -27.21 27.78 -26.10
N GLY A 316 -26.06 28.14 -25.49
CA GLY A 316 -25.53 29.51 -25.49
C GLY A 316 -26.21 30.47 -24.50
N GLY A 317 -26.99 29.95 -23.56
CA GLY A 317 -27.52 30.73 -22.43
C GLY A 317 -26.51 30.86 -21.29
N THR A 318 -26.91 31.58 -20.24
CA THR A 318 -26.13 31.79 -19.00
C THR A 318 -26.92 31.34 -17.77
N LEU A 319 -26.23 31.07 -16.66
CA LEU A 319 -26.89 30.76 -15.38
C LEU A 319 -27.62 32.02 -14.84
N THR A 320 -28.91 31.88 -14.54
CA THR A 320 -29.72 32.96 -13.94
C THR A 320 -29.49 33.06 -12.43
N GLN A 321 -30.03 34.11 -11.79
CA GLN A 321 -29.96 34.21 -10.34
C GLN A 321 -30.66 33.03 -9.63
N GLU A 322 -31.82 32.62 -10.14
CA GLU A 322 -32.54 31.41 -9.69
C GLU A 322 -31.71 30.12 -9.83
N ASP A 323 -30.85 30.03 -10.86
CA ASP A 323 -29.92 28.90 -11.01
C ASP A 323 -28.82 28.95 -9.94
N ARG A 324 -28.27 30.13 -9.64
CA ARG A 324 -27.29 30.33 -8.56
C ARG A 324 -27.87 30.02 -7.18
N GLU A 325 -29.11 30.43 -6.91
CA GLU A 325 -29.83 30.11 -5.67
C GLU A 325 -30.07 28.60 -5.51
N ARG A 326 -30.42 27.91 -6.60
CA ARG A 326 -30.52 26.44 -6.62
C ARG A 326 -29.16 25.77 -6.35
N LEU A 327 -28.08 26.27 -6.97
CA LEU A 327 -26.72 25.76 -6.72
C LEU A 327 -26.29 25.98 -5.27
N ALA A 328 -26.56 27.15 -4.68
CA ALA A 328 -26.27 27.42 -3.28
C ALA A 328 -27.01 26.44 -2.35
N ALA A 329 -28.29 26.17 -2.61
CA ALA A 329 -29.04 25.20 -1.81
C ALA A 329 -28.48 23.75 -1.92
N LEU A 330 -28.02 23.34 -3.11
CA LEU A 330 -27.38 22.03 -3.30
C LEU A 330 -25.99 21.97 -2.64
N TYR A 331 -25.22 23.05 -2.71
CA TYR A 331 -23.91 23.19 -2.05
C TYR A 331 -24.02 23.05 -0.53
N GLU A 332 -24.92 23.80 0.13
CA GLU A 332 -25.13 23.69 1.58
C GLU A 332 -25.60 22.28 2.01
N THR A 333 -26.41 21.64 1.17
CA THR A 333 -26.85 20.24 1.37
C THR A 333 -25.65 19.27 1.30
N ASN A 334 -24.82 19.41 0.25
CA ASN A 334 -23.66 18.55 0.06
C ASN A 334 -22.57 18.77 1.12
N ALA A 335 -22.31 20.02 1.51
CA ALA A 335 -21.34 20.37 2.54
C ALA A 335 -21.66 19.69 3.88
N THR A 336 -22.94 19.52 4.21
CA THR A 336 -23.36 18.79 5.41
C THR A 336 -23.22 17.27 5.23
N LEU A 337 -23.65 16.72 4.09
CA LEU A 337 -23.45 15.30 3.76
C LEU A 337 -21.96 14.91 3.89
N CYS A 338 -21.07 15.73 3.34
CA CYS A 338 -19.62 15.58 3.42
C CYS A 338 -19.11 15.61 4.87
N ALA A 339 -19.54 16.59 5.67
CA ALA A 339 -19.12 16.71 7.08
C ALA A 339 -19.52 15.48 7.92
N GLU A 340 -20.76 15.00 7.79
CA GLU A 340 -21.24 13.84 8.55
C GLU A 340 -20.60 12.52 8.07
N LEU A 341 -20.40 12.34 6.76
CA LEU A 341 -19.67 11.18 6.23
C LEU A 341 -18.22 11.16 6.72
N ASN A 342 -17.56 12.30 6.77
CA ASN A 342 -16.21 12.44 7.31
C ASN A 342 -16.15 12.11 8.80
N ASP A 343 -17.06 12.66 9.60
CA ASP A 343 -17.11 12.37 11.02
C ASP A 343 -17.39 10.88 11.29
N LEU A 344 -18.33 10.27 10.54
CA LEU A 344 -18.55 8.81 10.58
C LEU A 344 -17.29 8.02 10.20
N ALA A 345 -16.51 8.45 9.22
CA ALA A 345 -15.29 7.76 8.78
C ALA A 345 -14.09 7.93 9.74
N LEU A 346 -14.01 9.05 10.47
CA LEU A 346 -12.91 9.40 11.37
C LEU A 346 -13.16 8.99 12.81
N HIS A 347 -14.36 9.22 13.34
CA HIS A 347 -14.67 9.06 14.76
C HIS A 347 -15.40 7.76 15.11
N THR A 348 -15.92 7.00 14.14
CA THR A 348 -16.57 5.70 14.42
C THR A 348 -15.54 4.58 14.59
N PRO A 349 -15.56 3.84 15.72
CA PRO A 349 -14.74 2.65 15.92
C PRO A 349 -14.94 1.58 14.84
N ALA A 350 -13.86 0.84 14.54
CA ALA A 350 -13.84 -0.14 13.46
C ALA A 350 -14.82 -1.32 13.66
N ASP A 351 -15.09 -1.70 14.90
CA ASP A 351 -16.05 -2.72 15.30
C ASP A 351 -17.50 -2.24 15.20
N GLN A 352 -17.77 -0.96 15.50
CA GLN A 352 -19.09 -0.36 15.30
C GLN A 352 -19.43 -0.21 13.81
N LEU A 353 -18.48 0.25 12.99
CA LEU A 353 -18.63 0.25 11.53
C LEU A 353 -18.89 -1.16 10.99
N GLN A 354 -18.16 -2.17 11.48
CA GLN A 354 -18.38 -3.56 11.07
C GLN A 354 -19.78 -4.05 11.47
N ALA A 355 -20.25 -3.76 12.69
CA ALA A 355 -21.59 -4.14 13.14
C ALA A 355 -22.69 -3.50 12.28
N PHE A 356 -22.56 -2.21 11.95
CA PHE A 356 -23.47 -1.52 11.01
C PHE A 356 -23.52 -2.24 9.65
N PHE A 357 -22.35 -2.59 9.10
CA PHE A 357 -22.28 -3.29 7.81
C PHE A 357 -22.78 -4.74 7.82
N ASP A 358 -22.76 -5.39 8.98
CA ASP A 358 -23.43 -6.68 9.21
C ASP A 358 -24.97 -6.52 9.41
N GLY A 359 -25.49 -5.29 9.31
CA GLY A 359 -26.92 -4.96 9.40
C GLY A 359 -27.43 -4.64 10.80
N ALA A 360 -26.54 -4.38 11.77
CA ALA A 360 -26.94 -3.98 13.11
C ALA A 360 -27.43 -2.52 13.16
N GLN A 361 -28.48 -2.30 13.93
CA GLN A 361 -28.95 -0.96 14.30
C GLN A 361 -28.17 -0.44 15.50
N GLY A 362 -27.80 0.85 15.48
CA GLY A 362 -27.00 1.49 16.53
C GLY A 362 -26.66 2.93 16.17
N ASP A 363 -25.62 3.50 16.81
CA ASP A 363 -25.26 4.92 16.66
C ASP A 363 -25.00 5.31 15.18
N VAL A 364 -24.41 4.43 14.38
CA VAL A 364 -24.16 4.67 12.95
C VAL A 364 -25.45 4.81 12.14
N THR A 365 -26.47 3.96 12.38
CA THR A 365 -27.76 4.14 11.69
C THR A 365 -28.51 5.36 12.20
N ASN A 366 -28.50 5.61 13.51
CA ASN A 366 -29.16 6.80 14.09
C ASN A 366 -28.60 8.09 13.47
N ARG A 367 -27.27 8.21 13.39
CA ARG A 367 -26.61 9.37 12.77
C ARG A 367 -26.88 9.51 11.28
N LEU A 368 -26.91 8.40 10.53
CA LEU A 368 -27.30 8.42 9.12
C LEU A 368 -28.78 8.83 8.94
N SER A 369 -29.68 8.48 9.87
CA SER A 369 -31.06 8.98 9.87
C SER A 369 -31.19 10.45 10.28
N GLU A 370 -30.33 10.94 11.19
CA GLU A 370 -30.27 12.36 11.59
C GLU A 370 -29.70 13.25 10.46
N LEU A 371 -28.75 12.73 9.67
CA LEU A 371 -28.21 13.35 8.45
C LEU A 371 -29.33 13.70 7.45
N GLY A 372 -30.38 12.86 7.37
CA GLY A 372 -31.57 13.13 6.55
C GLY A 372 -32.45 14.29 7.05
N GLN A 373 -32.26 14.79 8.28
CA GLN A 373 -33.21 15.70 8.95
C GLN A 373 -32.64 17.06 9.41
N GLY A 374 -31.33 17.22 9.53
CA GLY A 374 -30.72 18.47 10.01
C GLY A 374 -29.36 18.76 9.38
N MET A 375 -29.17 19.99 8.89
CA MET A 375 -27.99 20.34 8.09
C MET A 375 -27.34 21.67 8.50
N ARG A 376 -26.14 21.60 9.11
CA ARG A 376 -25.11 22.65 9.13
C ARG A 376 -23.77 22.10 9.63
N ALA A 377 -22.66 22.68 9.17
CA ALA A 377 -21.35 22.02 9.11
C ALA A 377 -20.24 22.64 9.98
N GLU A 378 -19.19 21.84 10.21
CA GLU A 378 -17.78 22.29 10.24
C GLU A 378 -17.04 21.67 9.04
N ARG A 379 -15.93 22.26 8.56
CA ARG A 379 -15.26 21.83 7.31
C ARG A 379 -13.73 21.83 7.40
N LYS A 380 -13.12 20.74 6.92
CA LYS A 380 -11.69 20.37 6.84
C LYS A 380 -11.57 19.15 5.92
N GLU A 381 -10.43 18.73 5.34
CA GLU A 381 -9.09 19.27 5.04
C GLU A 381 -8.54 18.31 3.94
N ILE A 382 -8.00 18.65 2.75
CA ILE A 382 -7.11 19.72 2.23
C ILE A 382 -7.44 19.93 0.71
N SER A 383 -6.90 20.94 -0.01
CA SER A 383 -6.79 20.92 -1.49
C SER A 383 -5.33 20.80 -1.93
N ASP A 384 -5.07 20.04 -2.99
CA ASP A 384 -3.73 19.88 -3.57
C ASP A 384 -3.22 21.20 -4.19
N VAL A 385 -1.88 21.32 -4.31
CA VAL A 385 -1.24 22.44 -5.04
C VAL A 385 -1.78 22.47 -6.47
N PRO A 386 -2.10 23.65 -7.05
CA PRO A 386 -2.55 23.75 -8.43
C PRO A 386 -1.65 22.96 -9.39
N PHE A 387 -2.28 22.12 -10.23
CA PHE A 387 -1.64 21.25 -11.22
C PHE A 387 -0.69 20.17 -10.67
N ALA A 388 -0.71 19.88 -9.36
CA ALA A 388 0.03 18.76 -8.79
C ALA A 388 -0.35 17.45 -9.50
N GLY A 389 0.65 16.75 -10.03
CA GLY A 389 0.45 15.48 -10.74
C GLY A 389 0.05 15.60 -12.21
N GLU A 390 -0.10 16.82 -12.77
CA GLU A 390 -0.11 16.97 -14.22
C GLU A 390 1.29 16.61 -14.78
N GLY A 391 1.31 15.68 -15.74
CA GLY A 391 2.53 14.99 -16.17
C GLY A 391 3.35 15.76 -17.22
N ASN A 392 4.01 15.02 -18.10
CA ASN A 392 4.72 15.60 -19.24
C ASN A 392 3.77 16.45 -20.12
N VAL A 393 4.12 17.72 -20.28
CA VAL A 393 3.45 18.69 -21.15
C VAL A 393 4.30 18.83 -22.41
N GLU A 394 3.69 18.70 -23.59
CA GLU A 394 4.40 18.77 -24.88
C GLU A 394 5.55 17.73 -25.01
N ASP A 395 6.72 18.11 -25.54
CA ASP A 395 7.83 17.20 -25.77
C ASP A 395 8.72 17.07 -24.51
N ASN A 396 9.04 15.83 -24.15
CA ASN A 396 9.83 15.48 -22.97
C ASN A 396 11.30 15.93 -23.14
N GLN A 397 11.75 16.87 -22.33
CA GLN A 397 13.08 17.48 -22.43
C GLN A 397 14.23 16.53 -22.02
N LEU A 398 13.94 15.40 -21.37
CA LEU A 398 14.92 14.32 -21.16
C LEU A 398 15.10 13.44 -22.40
N ALA A 399 14.18 13.48 -23.37
CA ALA A 399 14.27 12.69 -24.59
C ALA A 399 15.34 13.26 -25.52
N GLY A 400 16.35 12.44 -25.85
CA GLY A 400 17.48 12.85 -26.69
C GLY A 400 18.72 13.33 -25.92
N VAL A 401 18.60 13.65 -24.63
CA VAL A 401 19.76 13.87 -23.76
C VAL A 401 20.53 12.55 -23.59
N VAL A 402 21.87 12.60 -23.67
CA VAL A 402 22.73 11.41 -23.63
C VAL A 402 22.52 10.61 -22.34
N GLU A 403 22.42 9.28 -22.46
CA GLU A 403 22.36 8.39 -21.31
C GLU A 403 23.72 8.21 -20.65
N ILE A 404 23.76 8.29 -19.33
CA ILE A 404 24.93 8.01 -18.50
C ILE A 404 24.93 6.56 -17.99
N THR A 405 26.11 6.04 -17.64
CA THR A 405 26.22 4.70 -17.05
C THR A 405 25.80 4.70 -15.58
N ALA A 406 25.54 3.52 -15.02
CA ALA A 406 25.29 3.35 -13.59
C ALA A 406 26.47 3.82 -12.72
N SER A 407 27.71 3.72 -13.22
CA SER A 407 28.92 4.18 -12.51
C SER A 407 28.98 5.71 -12.46
N ASP A 408 28.66 6.37 -13.57
CA ASP A 408 28.58 7.84 -13.61
C ASP A 408 27.44 8.34 -12.71
N ALA A 409 26.33 7.61 -12.66
CA ALA A 409 25.19 7.94 -11.82
C ALA A 409 25.52 7.79 -10.33
N GLU A 410 26.32 6.79 -9.94
CA GLU A 410 26.81 6.64 -8.57
C GLU A 410 27.78 7.79 -8.19
N GLN A 411 28.67 8.19 -9.10
CA GLN A 411 29.53 9.36 -8.87
C GLN A 411 28.71 10.64 -8.68
N LYS A 412 27.70 10.86 -9.53
CA LYS A 412 26.81 12.03 -9.43
C LYS A 412 25.97 12.01 -8.15
N VAL A 413 25.39 10.86 -7.75
CA VAL A 413 24.61 10.80 -6.51
C VAL A 413 25.48 11.07 -5.27
N ARG A 414 26.75 10.66 -5.27
CA ARG A 414 27.70 11.03 -4.21
C ARG A 414 27.97 12.54 -4.18
N GLN A 415 28.08 13.19 -5.35
CA GLN A 415 28.26 14.64 -5.46
C GLN A 415 27.03 15.41 -4.94
N TYR A 416 25.81 15.03 -5.36
CA TYR A 416 24.58 15.71 -4.90
C TYR A 416 24.32 15.59 -3.39
N PHE A 417 24.94 14.59 -2.74
CA PHE A 417 24.84 14.33 -1.29
C PHE A 417 26.16 14.59 -0.55
N GLU A 418 27.09 15.36 -1.11
CA GLU A 418 28.41 15.63 -0.48
C GLU A 418 28.26 16.25 0.93
N GLY A 419 27.32 17.19 1.10
CA GLY A 419 26.99 17.81 2.39
C GLY A 419 26.17 16.93 3.36
N TYR A 420 25.89 15.67 3.03
CA TYR A 420 25.07 14.76 3.84
C TYR A 420 25.89 13.70 4.59
N HIS A 421 27.23 13.72 4.48
CA HIS A 421 28.14 12.77 5.14
C HIS A 421 27.74 11.30 4.89
N ILE A 422 27.58 10.96 3.61
CA ILE A 422 27.17 9.62 3.19
C ILE A 422 28.29 8.59 3.37
N ALA A 423 28.02 7.56 4.16
CA ALA A 423 28.94 6.44 4.42
C ALA A 423 28.80 5.29 3.41
N ASP A 424 27.58 4.98 2.95
CA ASP A 424 27.29 3.90 1.98
C ASP A 424 26.36 4.38 0.86
N VAL A 425 26.56 3.85 -0.35
CA VAL A 425 25.69 4.07 -1.52
C VAL A 425 25.50 2.76 -2.25
N ARG A 426 24.25 2.36 -2.45
CA ARG A 426 23.86 1.10 -3.11
C ARG A 426 22.89 1.37 -4.25
N LEU A 427 23.26 0.99 -5.46
CA LEU A 427 22.30 0.85 -6.56
C LEU A 427 21.33 -0.29 -6.24
N THR A 428 20.04 0.01 -6.10
CA THR A 428 19.00 -0.96 -5.73
C THR A 428 18.09 -1.37 -6.90
N GLY A 429 18.12 -0.63 -8.00
CA GLY A 429 17.40 -0.97 -9.22
C GLY A 429 17.28 0.19 -10.19
N GLU A 430 16.28 0.11 -11.06
CA GLU A 430 15.99 1.13 -12.07
C GLU A 430 14.49 1.46 -12.07
N THR A 431 14.17 2.71 -12.37
CA THR A 431 12.82 3.17 -12.67
C THR A 431 12.66 3.31 -14.17
N LEU A 432 11.63 2.67 -14.72
CA LEU A 432 11.24 2.71 -16.12
C LEU A 432 9.81 3.25 -16.23
N ALA A 433 9.61 4.49 -15.77
CA ALA A 433 8.37 5.21 -16.04
C ALA A 433 8.34 5.65 -17.52
N ARG A 434 7.17 6.04 -18.01
CA ARG A 434 6.98 6.48 -19.40
C ARG A 434 7.86 7.69 -19.72
N ASP A 435 7.88 8.65 -18.79
CA ASP A 435 8.43 9.99 -19.04
C ASP A 435 9.75 10.23 -18.28
N VAL A 436 10.08 9.39 -17.28
CA VAL A 436 11.38 9.43 -16.57
C VAL A 436 11.98 8.03 -16.46
N ARG A 437 13.22 7.87 -16.93
CA ARG A 437 14.05 6.69 -16.66
C ARG A 437 15.17 7.07 -15.71
N ALA A 438 15.35 6.31 -14.63
CA ALA A 438 16.30 6.64 -13.57
C ALA A 438 16.97 5.40 -12.97
N TYR A 439 18.15 5.60 -12.39
CA TYR A 439 18.81 4.67 -11.47
C TYR A 439 18.33 4.95 -10.04
N ASN A 440 17.98 3.91 -9.31
CA ASN A 440 17.48 4.00 -7.93
C ASN A 440 18.61 3.67 -6.94
N PHE A 441 18.97 4.62 -6.09
CA PHE A 441 19.99 4.47 -5.07
C PHE A 441 19.36 4.46 -3.67
N VAL A 442 19.93 3.65 -2.78
CA VAL A 442 19.79 3.83 -1.34
C VAL A 442 21.14 4.30 -0.80
N LEU A 443 21.13 5.45 -0.13
CA LEU A 443 22.29 6.01 0.55
C LEU A 443 22.09 5.88 2.06
N THR A 444 23.18 5.78 2.82
CA THR A 444 23.14 5.76 4.28
C THR A 444 24.20 6.70 4.83
N ASP A 445 23.81 7.65 5.69
CA ASP A 445 24.76 8.56 6.35
C ASP A 445 25.52 7.88 7.50
N GLU A 446 26.49 8.59 8.09
CA GLU A 446 27.24 8.14 9.26
C GLU A 446 26.38 7.86 10.51
N ASN A 447 25.16 8.42 10.58
CA ASN A 447 24.21 8.23 11.68
C ASN A 447 23.27 7.02 11.47
N GLY A 448 23.24 6.44 10.26
CA GLY A 448 22.34 5.36 9.88
C GLY A 448 21.00 5.79 9.28
N THR A 449 20.83 7.07 8.95
CA THR A 449 19.67 7.58 8.20
C THR A 449 19.72 7.08 6.76
N GLU A 450 18.68 6.38 6.30
CA GLU A 450 18.56 5.94 4.92
C GLU A 450 17.84 6.99 4.04
N PHE A 451 18.43 7.23 2.86
CA PHE A 451 17.90 8.06 1.79
C PHE A 451 17.58 7.17 0.59
N PHE A 452 16.40 7.36 -0.02
CA PHE A 452 16.12 6.81 -1.35
C PHE A 452 16.24 7.92 -2.37
N ALA A 453 17.08 7.75 -3.39
CA ALA A 453 17.31 8.76 -4.43
C ALA A 453 17.16 8.17 -5.84
N GLN A 454 16.73 9.01 -6.78
CA GLN A 454 16.60 8.67 -8.20
C GLN A 454 17.41 9.64 -9.05
N VAL A 455 18.38 9.12 -9.81
CA VAL A 455 19.20 9.89 -10.75
C VAL A 455 18.79 9.54 -12.17
N THR A 456 18.45 10.52 -13.01
CA THR A 456 18.00 10.25 -14.39
C THR A 456 19.06 9.51 -15.20
N LYS A 457 18.64 8.58 -16.05
CA LYS A 457 19.55 7.95 -17.02
C LYS A 457 20.01 8.97 -18.04
N ASN A 458 19.08 9.75 -18.57
CA ASN A 458 19.33 10.84 -19.49
C ASN A 458 19.88 12.06 -18.72
N GLY A 459 21.15 12.42 -18.93
CA GLY A 459 21.80 13.58 -18.31
C GLY A 459 22.31 13.42 -16.87
N GLY A 460 21.80 12.46 -16.09
CA GLY A 460 22.29 12.19 -14.73
C GLY A 460 21.88 13.22 -13.67
N GLN A 461 20.69 13.81 -13.78
CA GLN A 461 20.19 14.82 -12.85
C GLN A 461 19.46 14.17 -11.66
N LEU A 462 19.46 14.80 -10.48
CA LEU A 462 18.75 14.29 -9.31
C LEU A 462 17.24 14.55 -9.46
N ALA A 463 16.48 13.51 -9.82
CA ALA A 463 15.05 13.65 -10.09
C ALA A 463 14.17 13.60 -8.85
N PHE A 464 14.55 12.78 -7.89
CA PHE A 464 13.79 12.58 -6.66
C PHE A 464 14.74 12.16 -5.54
N PHE A 465 14.48 12.60 -4.31
CA PHE A 465 14.89 11.86 -3.13
C PHE A 465 13.94 12.02 -1.96
N ASP A 466 14.03 11.08 -1.03
CA ASP A 466 13.34 11.08 0.25
C ASP A 466 14.25 10.49 1.33
N SER A 467 14.01 10.87 2.59
CA SER A 467 14.66 10.28 3.76
C SER A 467 13.62 9.97 4.82
N PHE A 468 13.76 8.81 5.46
CA PHE A 468 12.90 8.41 6.57
C PHE A 468 13.40 9.00 7.89
N GLU A 469 13.71 10.30 7.87
CA GLU A 469 14.24 11.04 9.00
C GLU A 469 13.10 11.63 9.83
N ALA A 470 13.06 11.32 11.12
CA ALA A 470 12.09 11.90 12.03
C ALA A 470 12.52 13.33 12.42
N CYS A 471 11.69 14.31 12.09
CA CYS A 471 11.77 15.68 12.58
C CYS A 471 10.71 15.84 13.68
N THR A 472 11.11 16.33 14.85
CA THR A 472 10.28 16.28 16.08
C THR A 472 10.17 17.60 16.82
N THR A 473 11.00 18.59 16.47
CA THR A 473 11.01 19.94 17.05
C THR A 473 11.01 21.00 15.96
N LYS A 474 10.28 22.10 16.14
CA LYS A 474 10.27 23.26 15.24
C LYS A 474 11.31 24.29 15.69
N ASN A 475 12.50 24.23 15.09
CA ASN A 475 13.63 25.14 15.34
C ASN A 475 13.78 26.21 14.25
N PHE A 476 13.32 25.92 13.03
CA PHE A 476 13.33 26.81 11.87
C PHE A 476 11.90 27.18 11.47
N ASP A 477 11.69 28.43 11.06
CA ASP A 477 10.44 28.92 10.47
C ASP A 477 10.39 28.66 8.95
N LEU A 478 9.25 28.97 8.34
CA LEU A 478 9.02 28.72 6.90
C LEU A 478 9.95 29.57 6.01
N ASP A 479 10.22 30.82 6.38
CA ASP A 479 11.13 31.72 5.65
C ASP A 479 12.58 31.22 5.70
N SER A 480 13.02 30.70 6.85
CA SER A 480 14.31 30.02 6.96
C SER A 480 14.35 28.74 6.12
N CYS A 481 13.27 27.95 6.12
CA CYS A 481 13.17 26.74 5.32
C CYS A 481 13.19 27.01 3.81
N ASP A 482 12.53 28.08 3.35
CA ASP A 482 12.60 28.59 1.97
C ASP A 482 14.03 28.98 1.59
N THR A 483 14.69 29.78 2.44
CA THR A 483 16.10 30.15 2.25
C THR A 483 17.02 28.92 2.11
N ILE A 484 16.82 27.89 2.95
CA ILE A 484 17.57 26.63 2.91
C ILE A 484 17.28 25.84 1.63
N ALA A 485 16.00 25.75 1.24
CA ALA A 485 15.58 25.02 0.04
C ALA A 485 16.08 25.69 -1.25
N GLN A 486 15.94 27.01 -1.39
CA GLN A 486 16.50 27.76 -2.52
C GLN A 486 18.02 27.61 -2.62
N ALA A 487 18.73 27.71 -1.50
CA ALA A 487 20.18 27.49 -1.47
C ALA A 487 20.55 26.07 -1.96
N TYR A 488 19.84 25.04 -1.50
CA TYR A 488 20.03 23.67 -1.94
C TYR A 488 19.73 23.48 -3.44
N LEU A 489 18.59 23.96 -3.93
CA LEU A 489 18.20 23.89 -5.34
C LEU A 489 19.24 24.55 -6.25
N LYS A 490 19.79 25.69 -5.84
CA LYS A 490 20.88 26.37 -6.56
C LYS A 490 22.15 25.51 -6.65
N THR A 491 22.50 24.70 -5.64
CA THR A 491 23.65 23.77 -5.74
C THR A 491 23.46 22.67 -6.79
N LEU A 492 22.20 22.35 -7.13
CA LEU A 492 21.85 21.38 -8.17
C LEU A 492 21.72 22.02 -9.57
N GLY A 493 21.86 23.35 -9.66
CA GLY A 493 21.72 24.11 -10.91
C GLY A 493 20.28 24.54 -11.24
N TYR A 494 19.35 24.44 -10.29
CA TYR A 494 18.01 25.01 -10.45
C TYR A 494 18.02 26.46 -9.96
N GLU A 495 17.83 27.40 -10.88
CA GLU A 495 17.76 28.84 -10.62
C GLU A 495 16.45 29.42 -11.19
N HIS A 496 16.14 30.68 -10.89
CA HIS A 496 14.91 31.36 -11.32
C HIS A 496 13.63 30.58 -10.95
N LEU A 497 13.54 30.23 -9.67
CA LEU A 497 12.39 29.54 -9.08
C LEU A 497 11.66 30.46 -8.11
N THR A 498 10.33 30.43 -8.16
CA THR A 498 9.45 31.21 -7.27
C THR A 498 8.56 30.23 -6.47
N PRO A 499 8.50 30.33 -5.13
CA PRO A 499 7.61 29.49 -4.33
C PRO A 499 6.15 29.91 -4.54
N VAL A 500 5.26 28.93 -4.70
CA VAL A 500 3.80 29.13 -4.88
C VAL A 500 2.97 28.47 -3.76
N TRP A 501 3.55 27.58 -2.98
CA TRP A 501 2.85 26.89 -1.90
C TRP A 501 3.78 26.49 -0.76
N PHE A 502 3.33 26.74 0.48
CA PHE A 502 3.86 26.11 1.68
C PHE A 502 2.87 25.10 2.25
N SER A 503 3.38 23.98 2.74
CA SER A 503 2.67 23.07 3.61
C SER A 503 3.50 22.76 4.86
N ASP A 504 2.94 23.09 6.02
CA ASP A 504 3.52 22.82 7.33
C ASP A 504 2.78 21.64 7.96
N ALA A 505 3.26 20.42 7.72
CA ALA A 505 2.74 19.21 8.35
C ALA A 505 3.30 19.01 9.79
N GLY A 506 3.69 20.10 10.46
CA GLY A 506 4.03 20.19 11.88
C GLY A 506 5.52 20.29 12.20
N MET A 507 6.38 19.54 11.48
CA MET A 507 7.84 19.48 11.72
C MET A 507 8.69 19.37 10.43
N VAL A 508 8.04 19.38 9.27
CA VAL A 508 8.68 19.32 7.95
C VAL A 508 7.96 20.27 7.01
N ALA A 509 8.62 21.38 6.67
CA ALA A 509 8.13 22.33 5.69
C ALA A 509 8.21 21.71 4.29
N SER A 510 7.05 21.50 3.65
CA SER A 510 6.94 21.17 2.24
C SER A 510 6.73 22.43 1.42
N ILE A 511 7.66 22.73 0.52
CA ILE A 511 7.65 23.95 -0.30
C ILE A 511 7.52 23.53 -1.76
N THR A 512 6.61 24.16 -2.51
CA THR A 512 6.50 23.93 -3.96
C THR A 512 6.90 25.19 -4.70
N TYR A 513 7.87 25.02 -5.60
CA TYR A 513 8.38 26.03 -6.51
C TYR A 513 7.94 25.74 -7.94
N VAL A 514 7.83 26.81 -8.72
CA VAL A 514 7.71 26.77 -10.19
C VAL A 514 8.83 27.60 -10.80
N ALA A 515 9.25 27.31 -12.03
CA ALA A 515 10.16 28.19 -12.74
C ALA A 515 9.49 29.54 -13.05
N GLU A 516 10.29 30.60 -13.08
CA GLU A 516 9.85 31.94 -13.48
C GLU A 516 10.64 32.39 -14.72
N ILE A 517 9.93 32.58 -15.83
CA ILE A 517 10.51 32.99 -17.11
C ILE A 517 9.90 34.33 -17.49
N GLU A 518 10.73 35.38 -17.58
CA GLU A 518 10.30 36.75 -17.88
C GLU A 518 9.18 37.31 -16.96
N GLY A 519 9.11 36.84 -15.71
CA GLY A 519 8.06 37.20 -14.75
C GLY A 519 6.76 36.40 -14.90
N VAL A 520 6.77 35.33 -15.68
CA VAL A 520 5.66 34.36 -15.83
C VAL A 520 5.95 33.12 -15.00
N ARG A 521 5.02 32.74 -14.11
CA ARG A 521 5.06 31.49 -13.30
C ARG A 521 4.78 30.28 -14.20
N VAL A 522 5.67 29.28 -14.23
CA VAL A 522 5.58 28.13 -15.16
C VAL A 522 5.25 26.85 -14.39
N TYR A 523 3.95 26.55 -14.24
CA TYR A 523 3.48 25.38 -13.48
C TYR A 523 3.92 24.01 -13.99
N PRO A 524 4.12 23.77 -15.30
CA PRO A 524 4.77 22.55 -15.78
C PRO A 524 6.16 22.32 -15.16
N ASP A 525 6.87 23.39 -14.83
CA ASP A 525 8.25 23.35 -14.31
C ASP A 525 8.29 23.29 -12.78
N MET A 526 7.49 22.40 -12.21
CA MET A 526 7.35 22.27 -10.76
C MET A 526 8.53 21.52 -10.12
N ILE A 527 9.00 22.03 -8.98
CA ILE A 527 9.89 21.32 -8.05
C ILE A 527 9.28 21.40 -6.64
N ARG A 528 9.12 20.25 -5.97
CA ARG A 528 8.72 20.18 -4.56
C ARG A 528 9.94 19.87 -3.70
N VAL A 529 10.11 20.56 -2.58
CA VAL A 529 11.19 20.36 -1.61
C VAL A 529 10.60 20.14 -0.22
N ARG A 530 11.23 19.31 0.61
CA ARG A 530 10.91 19.13 2.03
C ARG A 530 12.11 19.47 2.89
N VAL A 531 11.91 20.33 3.89
CA VAL A 531 12.95 20.79 4.82
C VAL A 531 12.59 20.37 6.24
N CYS A 532 13.53 19.75 6.95
CA CYS A 532 13.35 19.37 8.35
C CYS A 532 13.42 20.61 9.24
N GLU A 533 12.31 20.99 9.86
CA GLU A 533 12.24 22.20 10.70
C GLU A 533 13.03 22.06 12.00
N GLU A 534 13.48 20.85 12.36
CA GLU A 534 14.37 20.62 13.50
C GLU A 534 15.83 20.93 13.16
N LYS A 535 16.26 20.56 11.94
CA LYS A 535 17.68 20.46 11.57
C LYS A 535 18.13 21.43 10.48
N GLY A 536 17.19 22.15 9.86
CA GLY A 536 17.50 23.14 8.83
C GLY A 536 18.16 22.53 7.59
N ARG A 537 17.70 21.35 7.18
CA ARG A 537 18.26 20.58 6.06
C ARG A 537 17.17 20.01 5.17
N VAL A 538 17.45 19.90 3.88
CA VAL A 538 16.51 19.26 2.93
C VAL A 538 16.48 17.75 3.20
N VAL A 539 15.27 17.22 3.38
CA VAL A 539 14.99 15.79 3.66
C VAL A 539 14.26 15.09 2.52
N GLY A 540 13.80 15.84 1.51
CA GLY A 540 13.35 15.27 0.25
C GLY A 540 13.18 16.32 -0.84
N MET A 541 13.13 15.85 -2.09
CA MET A 541 12.91 16.67 -3.27
C MET A 541 12.21 15.84 -4.36
N ASP A 542 11.35 16.48 -5.14
CA ASP A 542 10.81 15.95 -6.39
C ASP A 542 10.91 17.02 -7.48
N ALA A 543 11.86 16.85 -8.40
CA ALA A 543 12.13 17.76 -9.52
C ALA A 543 11.64 17.19 -10.86
N ARG A 544 10.83 16.12 -10.85
CA ARG A 544 10.45 15.40 -12.08
C ARG A 544 9.62 16.25 -13.05
N GLY A 545 8.79 17.18 -12.55
CA GLY A 545 8.04 18.12 -13.39
C GLY A 545 8.99 19.01 -14.20
N TYR A 546 9.82 19.79 -13.48
CA TYR A 546 10.89 20.59 -14.07
C TYR A 546 11.77 19.81 -15.04
N LEU A 547 12.30 18.65 -14.65
CA LEU A 547 13.22 17.87 -15.50
C LEU A 547 12.62 17.43 -16.85
N VAL A 548 11.31 17.18 -16.88
CA VAL A 548 10.60 16.66 -18.05
C VAL A 548 10.08 17.80 -18.93
N ASN A 549 9.70 18.94 -18.34
CA ASN A 549 9.02 20.05 -19.04
C ASN A 549 9.92 21.26 -19.31
N HIS A 550 10.96 21.54 -18.50
CA HIS A 550 11.66 22.82 -18.52
C HIS A 550 12.47 23.09 -19.80
N HIS A 551 12.10 24.17 -20.49
CA HIS A 551 12.78 24.69 -21.68
C HIS A 551 12.70 26.22 -21.74
N GLY A 552 13.64 26.84 -22.45
CA GLY A 552 13.81 28.31 -22.47
C GLY A 552 12.96 29.08 -23.48
N GLU A 553 12.45 28.44 -24.55
CA GLU A 553 11.64 29.09 -25.59
C GLU A 553 10.14 28.94 -25.31
N ARG A 554 9.52 29.92 -24.66
CA ARG A 554 8.08 29.92 -24.32
C ARG A 554 7.39 31.22 -24.68
N ASN A 555 6.07 31.16 -24.91
CA ASN A 555 5.27 32.36 -25.17
C ASN A 555 4.78 32.99 -23.86
N THR A 556 5.45 34.06 -23.46
CA THR A 556 5.20 34.87 -22.25
C THR A 556 4.30 36.09 -22.50
N SER A 557 3.97 36.39 -23.76
CA SER A 557 3.30 37.64 -24.17
C SER A 557 1.77 37.53 -24.14
N PRO A 558 1.06 38.23 -23.22
CA PRO A 558 -0.40 38.24 -23.20
C PRO A 558 -0.96 39.14 -24.32
N ALA A 559 -2.19 38.88 -24.77
CA ALA A 559 -2.89 39.75 -25.72
C ALA A 559 -3.96 40.65 -25.06
N LEU A 560 -4.38 40.33 -23.83
CA LEU A 560 -5.15 41.21 -22.96
C LEU A 560 -4.26 41.82 -21.88
N SER A 561 -4.59 43.00 -21.40
CA SER A 561 -4.01 43.54 -20.16
C SER A 561 -4.59 42.85 -18.92
N LYS A 562 -3.84 42.91 -17.81
CA LYS A 562 -4.29 42.44 -16.48
C LYS A 562 -5.63 43.04 -16.07
N ALA A 563 -5.88 44.32 -16.39
CA ALA A 563 -7.13 44.99 -16.06
C ALA A 563 -8.33 44.47 -16.88
N GLU A 564 -8.13 44.19 -18.17
CA GLU A 564 -9.18 43.62 -19.04
C GLU A 564 -9.52 42.19 -18.65
N ALA A 565 -8.52 41.38 -18.26
CA ALA A 565 -8.74 40.05 -17.72
C ALA A 565 -9.44 40.09 -16.35
N GLN A 566 -9.02 40.99 -15.45
CA GLN A 566 -9.65 41.15 -14.13
C GLN A 566 -11.13 41.53 -14.24
N ALA A 567 -11.50 42.34 -15.23
CA ALA A 567 -12.89 42.73 -15.51
C ALA A 567 -13.79 41.58 -16.03
N LYS A 568 -13.25 40.37 -16.24
CA LYS A 568 -14.03 39.15 -16.58
C LYS A 568 -14.43 38.31 -15.37
N LEU A 569 -13.78 38.52 -14.22
CA LEU A 569 -14.07 37.79 -12.99
C LEU A 569 -15.49 38.11 -12.48
N SER A 570 -16.06 37.21 -11.67
CA SER A 570 -17.30 37.48 -10.96
C SER A 570 -17.17 38.72 -10.06
N SER A 571 -18.24 39.51 -9.96
CA SER A 571 -18.35 40.64 -9.01
C SER A 571 -18.26 40.22 -7.55
N ASP A 572 -18.46 38.93 -7.27
CA ASP A 572 -18.50 38.36 -5.93
C ASP A 572 -17.09 37.98 -5.42
N LEU A 573 -16.04 38.21 -6.23
CA LEU A 573 -14.65 37.88 -5.93
C LEU A 573 -13.83 39.13 -5.57
N GLU A 574 -13.17 39.11 -4.42
CA GLU A 574 -12.19 40.11 -4.02
C GLU A 574 -10.78 39.68 -4.43
N VAL A 575 -10.20 40.33 -5.44
CA VAL A 575 -8.85 40.02 -5.94
C VAL A 575 -7.76 40.48 -4.97
N LYS A 576 -6.87 39.56 -4.57
CA LYS A 576 -5.74 39.80 -3.65
C LYS A 576 -4.41 39.97 -4.39
N SER A 577 -4.09 39.06 -5.31
CA SER A 577 -2.93 39.16 -6.19
C SER A 577 -3.30 38.73 -7.62
N ALA A 578 -2.45 39.08 -8.60
CA ALA A 578 -2.55 38.47 -9.92
C ALA A 578 -1.24 38.51 -10.68
N HIS A 579 -0.90 37.39 -11.31
CA HIS A 579 0.36 37.12 -12.01
C HIS A 579 0.09 36.55 -13.40
N LEU A 580 1.09 36.55 -14.29
CA LEU A 580 1.04 35.73 -15.50
C LEU A 580 1.50 34.32 -15.14
N ALA A 581 0.80 33.32 -15.66
CA ALA A 581 1.12 31.91 -15.46
C ALA A 581 0.99 31.10 -16.75
N LEU A 582 1.98 30.24 -17.04
CA LEU A 582 1.84 29.16 -18.00
C LEU A 582 1.35 27.92 -17.25
N ILE A 583 0.19 27.41 -17.64
CA ILE A 583 -0.46 26.26 -17.00
C ILE A 583 -0.64 25.10 -17.98
N PRO A 584 -0.61 23.85 -17.51
CA PRO A 584 -0.95 22.70 -18.32
C PRO A 584 -2.47 22.65 -18.60
N VAL A 585 -2.83 22.56 -19.87
CA VAL A 585 -4.22 22.39 -20.33
C VAL A 585 -4.26 21.30 -21.38
N ARG A 586 -4.75 20.11 -21.00
CA ARG A 586 -4.88 18.93 -21.90
C ARG A 586 -3.55 18.53 -22.57
N GLY A 587 -2.44 18.66 -21.85
CA GLY A 587 -1.10 18.28 -22.31
C GLY A 587 -0.38 19.31 -23.20
N ARG A 588 -0.83 20.57 -23.18
CA ARG A 588 -0.16 21.73 -23.79
C ARG A 588 -0.04 22.86 -22.78
N GLU A 589 0.89 23.77 -23.00
CA GLU A 589 0.97 24.99 -22.19
C GLU A 589 -0.05 26.04 -22.67
N MET A 590 -0.65 26.76 -21.72
CA MET A 590 -1.54 27.89 -21.98
C MET A 590 -1.13 29.08 -21.11
N LEU A 591 -0.90 30.23 -21.75
CA LEU A 591 -0.62 31.48 -21.05
C LEU A 591 -1.92 32.04 -20.47
N THR A 592 -1.91 32.31 -19.17
CA THR A 592 -3.06 32.75 -18.39
C THR A 592 -2.69 33.89 -17.45
N TYR A 593 -3.69 34.64 -17.02
CA TYR A 593 -3.62 35.41 -15.79
C TYR A 593 -4.11 34.54 -14.63
N GLU A 594 -3.23 34.30 -13.68
CA GLU A 594 -3.54 33.74 -12.37
C GLU A 594 -4.07 34.87 -11.48
N PHE A 595 -5.25 34.70 -10.88
CA PHE A 595 -5.84 35.60 -9.91
C PHE A 595 -6.09 34.87 -8.59
N VAL A 596 -5.48 35.33 -7.51
CA VAL A 596 -5.81 34.88 -6.16
C VAL A 596 -6.94 35.76 -5.63
N CYS A 597 -8.06 35.15 -5.29
CA CYS A 597 -9.30 35.84 -4.92
C CYS A 597 -9.87 35.30 -3.60
N MET A 598 -10.65 36.13 -2.90
CA MET A 598 -11.49 35.70 -1.78
C MET A 598 -12.97 35.76 -2.15
N SER A 599 -13.77 34.83 -1.63
CA SER A 599 -15.24 34.88 -1.61
C SER A 599 -15.71 34.56 -0.19
N GLY A 600 -15.97 35.61 0.59
CA GLY A 600 -16.12 35.48 2.04
C GLY A 600 -14.80 35.03 2.69
N GLU A 601 -14.83 33.94 3.45
CA GLU A 601 -13.67 33.33 4.10
C GLU A 601 -12.92 32.32 3.21
N GLU A 602 -13.48 31.99 2.04
CA GLU A 602 -12.91 31.00 1.11
C GLU A 602 -11.94 31.66 0.12
N GLN A 603 -10.73 31.10 -0.02
CA GLN A 603 -9.75 31.53 -1.01
C GLN A 603 -9.86 30.69 -2.29
N PHE A 604 -9.73 31.34 -3.44
CA PHE A 604 -9.76 30.71 -4.77
C PHE A 604 -8.58 31.20 -5.62
N ILE A 605 -8.15 30.36 -6.57
CA ILE A 605 -7.16 30.72 -7.59
C ILE A 605 -7.80 30.46 -8.95
N LEU A 606 -7.99 31.52 -9.73
CA LEU A 606 -8.63 31.48 -11.04
C LEU A 606 -7.59 31.73 -12.14
N TYR A 607 -7.60 30.91 -13.17
CA TYR A 607 -6.73 31.04 -14.34
C TYR A 607 -7.58 31.44 -15.55
N LEU A 608 -7.35 32.64 -16.09
CA LEU A 608 -8.05 33.17 -17.26
C LEU A 608 -7.09 33.23 -18.45
N ASP A 609 -7.52 32.78 -19.64
CA ASP A 609 -6.71 32.79 -20.87
C ASP A 609 -6.21 34.22 -21.14
N ALA A 610 -4.89 34.42 -21.23
CA ALA A 610 -4.28 35.75 -21.34
C ALA A 610 -4.50 36.42 -22.72
N ARG A 611 -5.23 35.76 -23.62
CA ARG A 611 -5.61 36.24 -24.96
C ARG A 611 -7.12 36.47 -25.11
N THR A 612 -7.96 35.70 -24.43
CA THR A 612 -9.43 35.80 -24.56
C THR A 612 -10.13 36.29 -23.29
N GLY A 613 -9.52 36.10 -22.11
CA GLY A 613 -10.10 36.37 -20.81
C GLY A 613 -11.18 35.35 -20.41
N GLU A 614 -11.26 34.21 -21.08
CA GLU A 614 -12.13 33.10 -20.69
C GLU A 614 -11.52 32.36 -19.48
N GLU A 615 -12.36 31.95 -18.52
CA GLU A 615 -11.93 31.08 -17.42
C GLU A 615 -11.50 29.70 -17.94
N VAL A 616 -10.31 29.26 -17.54
CA VAL A 616 -9.66 28.03 -18.00
C VAL A 616 -9.62 26.97 -16.90
N ARG A 617 -9.31 27.38 -15.67
CA ARG A 617 -9.25 26.54 -14.46
C ARG A 617 -9.57 27.34 -13.21
N ILE A 618 -10.24 26.71 -12.25
CA ILE A 618 -10.47 27.24 -10.90
C ILE A 618 -10.00 26.23 -9.85
N PHE A 619 -9.24 26.68 -8.86
CA PHE A 619 -8.90 25.93 -7.66
C PHE A 619 -9.47 26.63 -6.42
N ARG A 620 -9.92 25.84 -5.44
CA ARG A 620 -10.30 26.31 -4.11
C ARG A 620 -9.16 26.00 -3.15
N VAL A 621 -8.72 27.00 -2.39
CA VAL A 621 -7.68 26.83 -1.38
C VAL A 621 -8.37 26.64 -0.04
N HIS A 622 -8.34 25.41 0.48
CA HIS A 622 -8.83 25.12 1.83
C HIS A 622 -7.82 25.62 2.87
N ALA A 623 -8.29 26.49 3.77
CA ALA A 623 -7.54 26.88 4.96
C ALA A 623 -7.38 25.66 5.89
N SER A 624 -6.24 24.98 5.75
CA SER A 624 -5.85 23.85 6.58
C SER A 624 -4.92 24.32 7.70
N ALA A 625 -4.76 23.52 8.75
CA ALA A 625 -3.65 23.68 9.68
C ALA A 625 -2.28 23.34 9.04
N GLN A 626 -2.27 22.96 7.76
CA GLN A 626 -1.18 22.24 7.10
C GLN A 626 -0.63 22.94 5.84
N GLY A 627 -1.07 24.15 5.48
CA GLY A 627 -0.52 24.87 4.32
C GLY A 627 -1.30 26.08 3.82
N SER A 628 -0.61 26.90 3.02
CA SER A 628 -1.13 28.13 2.40
C SER A 628 -0.53 28.36 1.01
N TYR A 629 -1.35 28.87 0.10
CA TYR A 629 -0.92 29.35 -1.22
C TYR A 629 -0.25 30.73 -1.11
N LEU A 630 0.86 30.93 -1.82
CA LEU A 630 1.59 32.19 -1.83
C LEU A 630 1.10 33.13 -2.92
N SER A 631 0.47 34.22 -2.50
CA SER A 631 -0.18 35.22 -3.35
C SER A 631 0.79 35.94 -4.29
#